data_AF-A0A7X7PJ21-F1
#
_entry.id   AF-A0A7X7PJ21-F1
#
_cell.length_a   1.000
_cell.length_b   1.000
_cell.length_c   1.000
_cell.angle_alpha   90.00
_cell.angle_beta   90.00
_cell.angle_gamma   90.00
#
_symmetry.space_group_name_H-M   'P 1'
#
loop_
_entity.id
_entity.type
_entity.pdbx_description
1 polymer ?
#
loop_
_entity_poly.entity_id
_entity_poly.type
_entity_poly.pdbx_seq_one_letter_code
_entity_poly.pdbx_strand_id
1 'polypeptide(L)'
;MPRDTTPVQQDTAAVDTVPQPRGPRAPAPMDTTRRGPSPRGALLRSLVIPGWGQIASGSYVRGPIYMAIGATSWAMLIKTIGKLGDAQDRRDLAVAVAVDSLIALVREDSLVAEQLKDPFDFRQAVLADSLVVHRTNLVDARRQQRQDWIAYTLFFTFLNALDAYVAAHLSDFPGDLDVQRRADGSVGVGMRFALPARR
;
A
#
# COMPACT_ATOMS: atom_id res chain seq x y z
N MET A 1 38.39 -87.76 47.22
CA MET A 1 37.73 -86.65 47.93
C MET A 1 37.01 -85.79 46.89
N PRO A 2 35.71 -86.00 46.69
CA PRO A 2 34.88 -85.25 45.75
C PRO A 2 34.50 -83.89 46.37
N ARG A 3 34.39 -82.83 45.55
CA ARG A 3 33.77 -81.58 45.96
C ARG A 3 32.38 -81.51 45.34
N ASP A 4 31.39 -81.53 46.22
CA ASP A 4 29.98 -81.35 45.91
C ASP A 4 29.75 -80.04 45.15
N THR A 5 29.07 -80.18 44.02
CA THR A 5 28.34 -79.10 43.35
C THR A 5 26.96 -78.98 43.98
N THR A 6 26.71 -77.91 44.73
CA THR A 6 25.35 -77.47 45.04
C THR A 6 24.94 -76.38 44.05
N PRO A 7 23.78 -76.51 43.37
CA PRO A 7 23.25 -75.45 42.52
C PRO A 7 22.66 -74.35 43.40
N VAL A 8 23.10 -73.11 43.20
CA VAL A 8 22.44 -71.95 43.81
C VAL A 8 21.14 -71.72 43.05
N GLN A 9 20.04 -72.07 43.72
CA GLN A 9 18.66 -71.76 43.33
C GLN A 9 18.49 -70.24 43.39
N GLN A 10 18.47 -69.58 42.24
CA GLN A 10 18.08 -68.17 42.14
C GLN A 10 16.57 -68.09 42.29
N ASP A 11 16.13 -67.85 43.52
CA ASP A 11 14.73 -67.61 43.82
C ASP A 11 14.34 -66.19 43.38
N THR A 12 13.14 -66.09 42.85
CA THR A 12 12.58 -64.94 42.18
C THR A 12 12.25 -63.85 43.20
N ALA A 13 12.99 -62.74 43.18
CA ALA A 13 12.54 -61.51 43.81
C ALA A 13 11.67 -60.74 42.80
N ALA A 14 10.37 -60.69 43.09
CA ALA A 14 9.41 -59.84 42.40
C ALA A 14 9.95 -58.41 42.35
N VAL A 15 10.03 -57.86 41.13
CA VAL A 15 10.31 -56.44 40.92
C VAL A 15 9.07 -55.68 41.38
N ASP A 16 9.10 -55.21 42.63
CA ASP A 16 8.16 -54.22 43.14
C ASP A 16 8.19 -53.01 42.21
N THR A 17 7.13 -52.86 41.40
CA THR A 17 6.91 -51.68 40.59
C THR A 17 6.54 -50.55 41.55
N VAL A 18 7.53 -49.74 41.93
CA VAL A 18 7.31 -48.48 42.63
C VAL A 18 6.35 -47.64 41.79
N PRO A 19 5.18 -47.21 42.30
CA PRO A 19 4.33 -46.27 41.59
C PRO A 19 5.11 -44.97 41.43
N GLN A 20 5.53 -44.68 40.21
CA GLN A 20 6.18 -43.41 39.89
C GLN A 20 5.21 -42.29 40.27
N PRO A 21 5.59 -41.34 41.16
CA PRO A 21 4.71 -40.23 41.49
C PRO A 21 4.35 -39.53 40.19
N ARG A 22 3.05 -39.40 39.90
CA ARG A 22 2.55 -38.57 38.81
C ARG A 22 3.04 -37.15 39.10
N GLY A 23 4.18 -36.79 38.49
CA GLY A 23 4.68 -35.43 38.52
C GLY A 23 3.59 -34.47 38.01
N PRO A 24 3.66 -33.18 38.36
CA PRO A 24 2.73 -32.19 37.84
C PRO A 24 2.63 -32.38 36.32
N ARG A 25 1.40 -32.57 35.83
CA ARG A 25 1.14 -32.69 34.39
C ARG A 25 1.87 -31.54 33.73
N ALA A 26 2.89 -31.84 32.93
CA ALA A 26 3.56 -30.80 32.15
C ALA A 26 2.46 -30.01 31.44
N PRO A 27 2.44 -28.67 31.54
CA PRO A 27 1.42 -27.88 30.87
C PRO A 27 1.39 -28.35 29.41
N ALA A 28 0.20 -28.63 28.90
CA ALA A 28 0.03 -28.98 27.49
C ALA A 28 0.85 -27.97 26.67
N PRO A 29 1.58 -28.41 25.62
CA PRO A 29 2.32 -27.48 24.79
C PRO A 29 1.34 -26.37 24.43
N MET A 30 1.69 -25.14 24.82
CA MET A 30 0.90 -23.97 24.50
C MET A 30 0.61 -24.06 23.01
N ASP A 31 -0.65 -23.99 22.62
CA ASP A 31 -1.04 -24.05 21.22
C ASP A 31 -0.41 -22.85 20.51
N THR A 32 0.77 -23.06 19.92
CA THR A 32 1.62 -22.04 19.30
C THR A 32 1.21 -21.77 17.86
N THR A 33 -0.02 -22.12 17.47
CA THR A 33 -0.63 -21.49 16.30
C THR A 33 -0.72 -19.99 16.59
N ARG A 34 0.36 -19.26 16.32
CA ARG A 34 0.35 -17.81 16.17
C ARG A 34 -0.72 -17.57 15.13
N ARG A 35 -1.87 -17.05 15.56
CA ARG A 35 -2.93 -16.70 14.63
C ARG A 35 -2.37 -15.55 13.80
N GLY A 36 -1.96 -15.86 12.56
CA GLY A 36 -1.42 -14.88 11.63
C GLY A 36 -2.38 -13.70 11.45
N PRO A 37 -1.90 -12.53 11.00
CA PRO A 37 -2.77 -11.38 10.75
C PRO A 37 -3.87 -11.78 9.75
N SER A 38 -5.13 -11.47 10.07
CA SER A 38 -6.23 -11.85 9.20
C SER A 38 -6.12 -11.15 7.83
N PRO A 39 -6.14 -11.89 6.69
CA PRO A 39 -5.92 -11.29 5.38
C PRO A 39 -6.91 -10.19 5.01
N ARG A 40 -8.20 -10.40 5.33
CA ARG A 40 -9.24 -9.39 5.14
C ARG A 40 -9.02 -8.15 6.01
N GLY A 41 -8.50 -8.33 7.24
CA GLY A 41 -8.17 -7.22 8.13
C GLY A 41 -6.93 -6.44 7.69
N ALA A 42 -5.93 -7.09 7.11
CA ALA A 42 -4.74 -6.44 6.57
C ALA A 42 -5.07 -5.61 5.31
N LEU A 43 -5.96 -6.12 4.45
CA LEU A 43 -6.47 -5.44 3.27
C LEU A 43 -7.26 -4.16 3.64
N LEU A 44 -8.23 -4.27 4.56
CA LEU A 44 -9.04 -3.11 4.98
C LEU A 44 -8.18 -1.99 5.57
N ARG A 45 -7.19 -2.32 6.41
CA ARG A 45 -6.31 -1.31 7.00
C ARG A 45 -5.43 -0.61 5.96
N SER A 46 -4.95 -1.35 4.96
CA SER A 46 -4.11 -0.81 3.88
C SER A 46 -4.90 0.07 2.89
N LEU A 47 -6.22 -0.18 2.76
CA LEU A 47 -7.10 0.66 1.96
C LEU A 47 -7.38 2.01 2.62
N VAL A 48 -7.44 2.04 3.96
CA VAL A 48 -7.73 3.24 4.74
C VAL A 48 -6.48 4.10 4.91
N ILE A 49 -5.34 3.49 5.20
CA ILE A 49 -4.04 4.17 5.28
C ILE A 49 -3.03 3.34 4.47
N PRO A 50 -2.56 3.84 3.31
CA PRO A 50 -1.54 3.16 2.52
C PRO A 50 -0.33 2.85 3.40
N GLY A 51 0.05 1.58 3.52
CA GLY A 51 1.17 1.13 4.36
C GLY A 51 0.82 0.65 5.79
N TRP A 52 -0.41 0.84 6.29
CA TRP A 52 -0.78 0.43 7.67
C TRP A 52 -0.90 -1.10 7.84
N GLY A 53 -1.34 -1.83 6.81
CA GLY A 53 -1.49 -3.29 6.92
C GLY A 53 -0.16 -4.07 6.92
N GLN A 54 0.92 -3.47 6.44
CA GLN A 54 2.24 -4.12 6.36
C GLN A 54 2.90 -4.26 7.75
N ILE A 55 2.60 -3.37 8.69
CA ILE A 55 3.10 -3.40 10.08
C ILE A 55 2.66 -4.69 10.81
N ALA A 56 1.50 -5.24 10.46
CA ALA A 56 0.97 -6.45 11.07
C ALA A 56 1.62 -7.76 10.56
N SER A 57 2.37 -7.70 9.44
CA SER A 57 2.92 -8.87 8.73
C SER A 57 4.42 -9.09 8.91
N GLY A 58 5.12 -8.24 9.68
CA GLY A 58 6.53 -8.43 10.03
C GLY A 58 7.55 -8.14 8.92
N SER A 59 7.14 -7.67 7.73
CA SER A 59 8.05 -7.27 6.66
C SER A 59 8.51 -5.80 6.84
N TYR A 60 9.65 -5.62 7.52
CA TYR A 60 10.18 -4.30 7.90
C TYR A 60 10.66 -3.43 6.73
N VAL A 61 10.96 -4.02 5.57
CA VAL A 61 11.51 -3.28 4.42
C VAL A 61 10.43 -2.72 3.49
N ARG A 62 9.28 -3.40 3.35
CA ARG A 62 8.25 -3.02 2.37
C ARG A 62 7.36 -1.88 2.86
N GLY A 63 7.07 -1.83 4.17
CA GLY A 63 6.24 -0.80 4.79
C GLY A 63 6.69 0.64 4.52
N PRO A 64 7.98 1.00 4.75
CA PRO A 64 8.49 2.35 4.50
C PRO A 64 8.38 2.80 3.04
N ILE A 65 8.58 1.90 2.07
CA ILE A 65 8.51 2.21 0.64
C ILE A 65 7.08 2.63 0.26
N TYR A 66 6.08 1.83 0.63
CA TYR A 66 4.69 2.14 0.33
C TYR A 66 4.19 3.37 1.08
N MET A 67 4.64 3.60 2.31
CA MET A 67 4.37 4.84 3.05
C MET A 67 4.92 6.06 2.32
N ALA A 68 6.16 6.01 1.82
CA ALA A 68 6.76 7.10 1.07
C ALA A 68 5.99 7.40 -0.22
N ILE A 69 5.69 6.36 -1.02
CA ILE A 69 4.90 6.51 -2.26
C ILE A 69 3.51 7.07 -1.94
N GLY A 70 2.83 6.53 -0.92
CA GLY A 70 1.52 6.99 -0.48
C GLY A 70 1.56 8.46 -0.08
N ALA A 71 2.49 8.85 0.81
CA ALA A 71 2.64 10.22 1.26
C ALA A 71 2.92 11.19 0.12
N THR A 72 3.80 10.84 -0.82
CA THR A 72 4.07 11.65 -2.02
C THR A 72 2.83 11.82 -2.88
N SER A 73 2.10 10.73 -3.12
CA SER A 73 0.88 10.74 -3.93
C SER A 73 -0.19 11.66 -3.34
N TRP A 74 -0.45 11.51 -2.04
CA TRP A 74 -1.40 12.34 -1.31
C TRP A 74 -0.99 13.81 -1.26
N ALA A 75 0.29 14.10 -0.98
CA ALA A 75 0.79 15.47 -0.97
C ALA A 75 0.66 16.13 -2.35
N MET A 76 0.98 15.41 -3.43
CA MET A 76 0.81 15.91 -4.80
C MET A 76 -0.66 16.11 -5.15
N LEU A 77 -1.55 15.19 -4.76
CA LEU A 77 -2.99 15.35 -4.96
C LEU A 77 -3.50 16.63 -4.29
N ILE A 78 -3.17 16.86 -3.01
CA ILE A 78 -3.55 18.08 -2.28
C ILE A 78 -3.00 19.33 -2.99
N LYS A 79 -1.72 19.30 -3.40
CA LYS A 79 -1.09 20.39 -4.14
C LYS A 79 -1.80 20.70 -5.47
N THR A 80 -2.30 19.68 -6.16
CA THR A 80 -3.03 19.89 -7.43
C THR A 80 -4.40 20.52 -7.23
N ILE A 81 -5.06 20.32 -6.09
CA ILE A 81 -6.34 20.95 -5.76
C ILE A 81 -6.14 22.48 -5.67
N GLY A 82 -5.13 22.93 -4.91
CA GLY A 82 -4.81 24.36 -4.80
C GLY A 82 -4.40 24.98 -6.14
N LYS A 83 -3.52 24.30 -6.89
CA LYS A 83 -3.07 24.79 -8.21
C LYS A 83 -4.18 24.92 -9.25
N LEU A 84 -5.23 24.09 -9.15
CA LEU A 84 -6.38 24.21 -10.04
C LEU A 84 -7.21 25.45 -9.71
N GLY A 85 -7.43 25.72 -8.42
CA GLY A 85 -8.11 26.94 -7.95
C GLY A 85 -7.37 28.20 -8.40
N ASP A 86 -6.06 28.29 -8.15
CA ASP A 86 -5.24 29.43 -8.59
C ASP A 86 -5.30 29.65 -10.11
N ALA A 87 -5.40 28.58 -10.89
CA ALA A 87 -5.50 28.66 -12.35
C ALA A 87 -6.88 29.15 -12.79
N GLN A 88 -7.96 28.73 -12.11
CA GLN A 88 -9.32 29.18 -12.35
C GLN A 88 -9.48 30.67 -12.02
N ASP A 89 -8.96 31.11 -10.88
CA ASP A 89 -8.99 32.52 -10.48
C ASP A 89 -8.27 33.40 -11.51
N ARG A 90 -7.11 32.96 -12.00
CA ARG A 90 -6.36 33.68 -13.04
C ARG A 90 -7.06 33.69 -14.38
N ARG A 91 -7.82 32.65 -14.72
CA ARG A 91 -8.65 32.62 -15.93
C ARG A 91 -9.80 33.63 -15.80
N ASP A 92 -10.44 33.70 -14.64
CA ASP A 92 -11.58 34.59 -14.41
C ASP A 92 -11.15 36.06 -14.46
N LEU A 93 -9.97 36.37 -13.89
CA LEU A 93 -9.34 37.68 -14.06
C LEU A 93 -9.02 37.99 -15.54
N ALA A 94 -8.49 37.01 -16.29
CA ALA A 94 -8.21 37.20 -17.72
C ALA A 94 -9.48 37.46 -18.53
N VAL A 95 -10.57 36.74 -18.25
CA VAL A 95 -11.87 36.96 -18.88
C VAL A 95 -12.40 38.35 -18.55
N ALA A 96 -12.32 38.79 -17.29
CA ALA A 96 -12.74 40.12 -16.89
C ALA A 96 -11.96 41.23 -17.63
N VAL A 97 -10.64 41.08 -17.73
CA VAL A 97 -9.77 42.02 -18.48
C VAL A 97 -10.11 42.01 -19.97
N ALA A 98 -10.29 40.84 -20.59
CA ALA A 98 -10.66 40.73 -21.99
C ALA A 98 -12.01 41.40 -22.27
N VAL A 99 -13.02 41.18 -21.41
CA VAL A 99 -14.32 41.85 -21.50
C VAL A 99 -14.18 43.37 -21.40
N ASP A 100 -13.42 43.88 -20.44
CA ASP A 100 -13.23 45.33 -20.24
C ASP A 100 -12.54 45.97 -21.46
N SER A 101 -11.49 45.32 -21.98
CA SER A 101 -10.79 45.77 -23.18
C SER A 101 -11.70 45.77 -24.42
N LEU A 102 -12.57 44.78 -24.56
CA LEU A 102 -13.48 44.67 -25.70
C LEU A 102 -14.61 45.70 -25.61
N ILE A 103 -15.12 45.98 -24.41
CA ILE A 103 -16.08 47.05 -24.16
C ILE A 103 -15.47 48.42 -24.50
N ALA A 104 -14.21 48.65 -24.14
CA ALA A 104 -13.51 49.88 -24.52
C ALA A 104 -13.43 50.04 -26.04
N LEU A 105 -13.02 48.98 -26.75
CA LEU A 105 -12.96 48.97 -28.23
C LEU A 105 -14.33 49.21 -28.87
N VAL A 106 -15.39 48.56 -28.38
CA VAL A 106 -16.77 48.75 -28.86
C VAL A 106 -17.27 50.19 -28.65
N ARG A 107 -16.81 50.88 -27.61
CA ARG A 107 -17.18 52.28 -27.37
C ARG A 107 -16.46 53.24 -28.30
N GLU A 108 -15.25 52.90 -28.72
CA GLU A 108 -14.40 53.76 -29.55
C GLU A 108 -14.64 53.59 -31.05
N ASP A 109 -14.93 52.37 -31.51
CA ASP A 109 -15.07 52.03 -32.93
C ASP A 109 -16.48 51.56 -33.30
N SER A 110 -17.17 52.33 -34.14
CA SER A 110 -18.54 52.03 -34.60
C SER A 110 -18.64 50.79 -35.49
N LEU A 111 -17.56 50.42 -36.20
CA LEU A 111 -17.53 49.18 -36.99
C LEU A 111 -17.44 47.97 -36.07
N VAL A 112 -16.61 48.04 -35.03
CA VAL A 112 -16.50 46.97 -34.00
C VAL A 112 -17.81 46.85 -33.22
N ALA A 113 -18.46 47.99 -32.91
CA ALA A 113 -19.76 48.00 -32.24
C ALA A 113 -20.85 47.27 -33.03
N GLU A 114 -20.91 47.43 -34.35
CA GLU A 114 -21.86 46.71 -35.19
C GLU A 114 -21.49 45.23 -35.34
N GLN A 115 -20.18 44.91 -35.47
CA GLN A 115 -19.70 43.52 -35.56
C GLN A 115 -19.97 42.70 -34.29
N LEU A 116 -19.85 43.31 -33.10
CA LEU A 116 -19.99 42.64 -31.81
C LEU A 116 -21.34 42.92 -31.13
N LYS A 117 -22.31 43.42 -31.88
CA LYS A 117 -23.66 43.68 -31.41
C LYS A 117 -24.37 42.41 -30.96
N ASP A 118 -24.08 41.31 -31.64
CA ASP A 118 -24.60 40.00 -31.26
C ASP A 118 -23.87 39.46 -30.01
N PRO A 119 -24.61 39.04 -28.96
CA PRO A 119 -24.00 38.52 -27.73
C PRO A 119 -23.13 37.27 -27.92
N PHE A 120 -23.40 36.46 -28.93
CA PHE A 120 -22.59 35.29 -29.25
C PHE A 120 -21.25 35.71 -29.86
N ASP A 121 -21.25 36.66 -30.80
CA ASP A 121 -20.02 37.18 -31.41
C ASP A 121 -19.14 37.90 -30.39
N PHE A 122 -19.74 38.71 -29.50
CA PHE A 122 -19.03 39.31 -28.37
C PHE A 122 -18.37 38.25 -27.48
N ARG A 123 -19.11 37.19 -27.11
CA ARG A 123 -18.57 36.11 -26.29
C ARG A 123 -17.45 35.35 -27.00
N GLN A 124 -17.59 35.09 -28.29
CA GLN A 124 -16.55 34.44 -29.09
C GLN A 124 -15.28 35.28 -29.14
N ALA A 125 -15.38 36.60 -29.31
CA ALA A 125 -14.23 37.49 -29.28
C ALA A 125 -13.50 37.45 -27.92
N VAL A 126 -14.24 37.44 -26.81
CA VAL A 126 -13.65 37.26 -25.46
C VAL A 126 -12.97 35.89 -25.32
N LEU A 127 -13.61 34.81 -25.79
CA LEU A 127 -13.04 33.47 -25.70
C LEU A 127 -11.84 33.26 -26.64
N ALA A 128 -11.76 34.04 -27.71
CA ALA A 128 -10.64 34.04 -28.66
C ALA A 128 -9.46 34.89 -28.19
N ASP A 129 -9.62 35.71 -27.14
CA ASP A 129 -8.54 36.50 -26.57
C ASP A 129 -7.36 35.60 -26.16
N SER A 130 -6.15 36.00 -26.55
CA SER A 130 -4.94 35.19 -26.37
C SER A 130 -4.64 34.88 -24.89
N LEU A 131 -4.93 35.82 -23.97
CA LEU A 131 -4.73 35.62 -22.55
C LEU A 131 -5.77 34.64 -22.01
N VAL A 132 -7.04 34.79 -22.40
CA VAL A 132 -8.13 33.86 -22.02
C VAL A 132 -7.85 32.45 -22.50
N VAL A 133 -7.44 32.27 -23.76
CA VAL A 133 -7.05 30.97 -24.33
C VAL A 133 -5.89 30.36 -23.54
N HIS A 134 -4.83 31.13 -23.29
CA HIS A 134 -3.67 30.65 -22.55
C HIS A 134 -4.02 30.21 -21.11
N ARG A 135 -4.87 30.97 -20.42
CA ARG A 135 -5.33 30.62 -19.07
C ARG A 135 -6.26 29.40 -19.06
N THR A 136 -7.11 29.27 -20.07
CA THR A 136 -7.99 28.10 -20.22
C THR A 136 -7.16 26.82 -20.42
N ASN A 137 -6.18 26.85 -21.31
CA ASN A 137 -5.25 25.73 -21.50
C ASN A 137 -4.49 25.36 -20.22
N LEU A 138 -4.11 26.36 -19.40
CA LEU A 138 -3.48 26.12 -18.11
C LEU A 138 -4.44 25.42 -17.13
N VAL A 139 -5.71 25.85 -17.06
CA VAL A 139 -6.73 25.20 -16.23
C VAL A 139 -6.91 23.74 -16.64
N ASP A 140 -7.01 23.47 -17.94
CA ASP A 140 -7.15 22.11 -18.47
C ASP A 140 -5.93 21.25 -18.13
N ALA A 141 -4.72 21.77 -18.29
CA ALA A 141 -3.49 21.09 -17.89
C ALA A 141 -3.46 20.80 -16.38
N ARG A 142 -3.92 21.71 -15.52
CA ARG A 142 -4.01 21.47 -14.06
C ARG A 142 -5.09 20.45 -13.71
N ARG A 143 -6.19 20.43 -14.45
CA ARG A 143 -7.25 19.43 -14.29
C ARG A 143 -6.74 18.03 -14.65
N GLN A 144 -6.00 17.90 -15.76
CA GLN A 144 -5.39 16.65 -16.17
C GLN A 144 -4.35 16.18 -15.14
N GLN A 145 -3.46 17.06 -14.68
CA GLN A 145 -2.50 16.73 -13.62
C GLN A 145 -3.18 16.19 -12.36
N ARG A 146 -4.31 16.79 -11.95
CA ARG A 146 -5.09 16.28 -10.81
C ARG A 146 -5.63 14.88 -11.09
N GLN A 147 -6.18 14.64 -12.28
CA GLN A 147 -6.69 13.32 -12.68
C GLN A 147 -5.58 12.25 -12.66
N ASP A 148 -4.39 12.58 -13.16
CA ASP A 148 -3.24 11.69 -13.16
C ASP A 148 -2.84 11.32 -11.72
N TRP A 149 -2.79 12.31 -10.81
CA TRP A 149 -2.47 12.05 -9.41
C TRP A 149 -3.57 11.28 -8.67
N ILE A 150 -4.85 11.46 -9.02
CA ILE A 150 -5.95 10.63 -8.51
C ILE A 150 -5.72 9.17 -8.95
N ALA A 151 -5.47 8.94 -10.24
CA ALA A 151 -5.25 7.60 -10.78
C ALA A 151 -4.03 6.93 -10.14
N TYR A 152 -2.92 7.66 -10.01
CA TYR A 152 -1.70 7.18 -9.35
C TYR A 152 -1.97 6.81 -7.88
N THR A 153 -2.64 7.71 -7.14
CA THR A 153 -2.97 7.46 -5.73
C THR A 153 -3.83 6.22 -5.57
N LEU A 154 -4.88 6.06 -6.38
CA LEU A 154 -5.75 4.90 -6.35
C LEU A 154 -5.01 3.61 -6.71
N PHE A 155 -4.19 3.66 -7.76
CA PHE A 155 -3.38 2.52 -8.20
C PHE A 155 -2.44 2.02 -7.10
N PHE A 156 -1.65 2.92 -6.50
CA PHE A 156 -0.71 2.53 -5.45
C PHE A 156 -1.39 2.13 -4.15
N THR A 157 -2.53 2.74 -3.83
CA THR A 157 -3.35 2.30 -2.68
C THR A 157 -3.85 0.87 -2.88
N PHE A 158 -4.38 0.56 -4.06
CA PHE A 158 -4.83 -0.79 -4.38
C PHE A 158 -3.68 -1.80 -4.40
N LEU A 159 -2.56 -1.45 -5.04
CA LEU A 159 -1.38 -2.31 -5.10
C LEU A 159 -0.84 -2.63 -3.70
N ASN A 160 -0.79 -1.63 -2.82
CA ASN A 160 -0.38 -1.83 -1.43
C ASN A 160 -1.34 -2.77 -0.68
N ALA A 161 -2.64 -2.59 -0.85
CA ALA A 161 -3.64 -3.46 -0.23
C ALA A 161 -3.57 -4.90 -0.75
N LEU A 162 -3.31 -5.09 -2.04
CA LEU A 162 -3.11 -6.41 -2.64
C LEU A 162 -1.85 -7.09 -2.10
N ASP A 163 -0.71 -6.39 -2.03
CA ASP A 163 0.53 -6.94 -1.47
C ASP A 163 0.34 -7.36 -0.01
N ALA A 164 -0.37 -6.57 0.80
CA ALA A 164 -0.68 -6.91 2.19
C ALA A 164 -1.59 -8.14 2.30
N TYR A 165 -2.59 -8.28 1.41
CA TYR A 165 -3.48 -9.44 1.36
C TYR A 165 -2.72 -10.73 1.01
N VAL A 166 -1.80 -10.66 0.04
CA VAL A 166 -0.94 -11.78 -0.35
C VAL A 166 0.01 -12.13 0.78
N ALA A 167 0.66 -11.14 1.40
CA ALA A 167 1.57 -11.35 2.53
C ALA A 167 0.86 -12.04 3.71
N ALA A 168 -0.37 -11.64 4.03
CA ALA A 168 -1.17 -12.27 5.06
C ALA A 168 -1.62 -13.69 4.70
N HIS A 169 -1.82 -14.04 3.42
CA HIS A 169 -2.10 -15.43 3.03
C HIS A 169 -0.87 -16.32 3.13
N LEU A 170 0.31 -15.75 2.85
CA LEU A 170 1.57 -16.48 2.91
C LEU A 170 2.09 -16.63 4.35
N SER A 171 1.55 -15.90 5.34
CA SER A 171 2.04 -15.99 6.73
C SER A 171 1.82 -17.36 7.38
N ASP A 172 0.84 -18.13 6.87
CA ASP A 172 0.50 -19.46 7.38
C ASP A 172 1.20 -20.59 6.58
N PHE A 173 2.06 -20.25 5.62
CA PHE A 173 2.72 -21.23 4.76
C PHE A 173 3.89 -21.91 5.51
N PRO A 174 3.98 -23.25 5.56
CA PRO A 174 4.92 -23.99 6.41
C PRO A 174 6.38 -24.01 5.92
N GLY A 175 6.73 -23.24 4.89
CA GLY A 175 8.06 -23.17 4.32
C GLY A 175 8.71 -21.81 4.57
N ASP A 176 9.85 -21.80 5.26
CA ASP A 176 10.65 -20.59 5.42
C ASP A 176 11.49 -20.36 4.15
N LEU A 177 11.25 -19.22 3.50
CA LEU A 177 12.06 -18.72 2.39
C LEU A 177 13.26 -17.97 2.98
N ASP A 178 14.44 -18.55 2.89
CA ASP A 178 15.69 -17.89 3.30
C ASP A 178 16.34 -17.27 2.07
N VAL A 179 16.52 -15.95 2.10
CA VAL A 179 17.23 -15.21 1.06
C VAL A 179 18.62 -14.91 1.59
N GLN A 180 19.58 -15.77 1.22
CA GLN A 180 20.99 -15.57 1.58
C GLN A 180 21.72 -14.84 0.45
N ARG A 181 22.29 -13.68 0.77
CA ARG A 181 23.40 -13.14 0.00
C ARG A 181 24.63 -13.99 0.29
N ARG A 182 25.13 -14.67 -0.73
CA ARG A 182 26.41 -15.38 -0.62
C ARG A 182 27.55 -14.37 -0.70
N ALA A 183 28.69 -14.74 -0.12
CA ALA A 183 29.89 -13.91 -0.05
C ALA A 183 30.44 -13.52 -1.43
N ASP A 184 30.05 -14.24 -2.49
CA ASP A 184 30.39 -13.96 -3.90
C ASP A 184 29.50 -12.87 -4.54
N GLY A 185 28.58 -12.27 -3.79
CA GLY A 185 27.64 -11.27 -4.28
C GLY A 185 26.42 -11.86 -4.99
N SER A 186 26.35 -13.19 -5.15
CA SER A 186 25.17 -13.85 -5.68
C SER A 186 24.03 -13.86 -4.65
N VAL A 187 22.80 -13.69 -5.13
CA VAL A 187 21.60 -13.84 -4.31
C VAL A 187 21.07 -15.25 -4.53
N GLY A 188 21.08 -16.06 -3.47
CA GLY A 188 20.47 -17.39 -3.46
C GLY A 188 19.12 -17.36 -2.78
N VAL A 189 18.15 -18.10 -3.33
CA VAL A 189 16.87 -18.37 -2.66
C VAL A 189 16.86 -19.84 -2.25
N GLY A 190 16.72 -20.10 -0.95
CA GLY A 190 16.60 -21.45 -0.40
C GLY A 190 15.25 -21.65 0.28
N MET A 191 14.68 -22.85 0.20
CA MET A 191 13.43 -23.20 0.85
C MET A 191 13.69 -24.27 1.91
N ARG A 192 13.31 -24.01 3.16
CA ARG A 192 13.41 -24.97 4.27
C ARG A 192 12.02 -25.50 4.63
N PHE A 193 11.89 -26.83 4.73
CA PHE A 193 10.67 -27.50 5.18
C PHE A 193 10.97 -28.29 6.46
N ALA A 194 10.11 -28.18 7.46
CA ALA A 194 10.16 -29.05 8.64
C ALA A 194 9.46 -30.38 8.30
N LEU A 195 10.22 -31.48 8.25
CA LEU A 195 9.66 -32.82 8.06
C LEU A 195 9.19 -33.37 9.41
N PRO A 196 7.95 -33.91 9.52
CA PRO A 196 7.51 -34.57 10.73
C PRO A 196 8.29 -35.88 10.95
N ALA A 197 8.82 -36.07 12.16
CA ALA A 197 9.48 -37.32 12.54
C ALA A 197 8.45 -38.45 12.58
N ARG A 198 8.63 -39.45 11.71
CA ARG A 198 7.80 -40.68 11.69
C ARG A 198 8.12 -41.47 12.97
N ARG A 199 7.11 -41.70 13.81
CA ARG A 199 7.18 -42.64 14.94
C ARG A 199 7.01 -44.07 14.45
#